data_AF-A0A932L3M5-F1
#
_entry.id   AF-A0A932L3M5-F1
#
_cell.length_a   1.000
_cell.length_b   1.000
_cell.length_c   1.000
_cell.angle_alpha   90.00
_cell.angle_beta   90.00
_cell.angle_gamma   90.00
#
_symmetry.space_group_name_H-M   'P 1'
#
loop_
_entity.id
_entity.type
_entity.pdbx_description
1 polymer ?
#
loop_
_entity_poly.entity_id
_entity_poly.type
_entity_poly.pdbx_seq_one_letter_code
_entity_poly.pdbx_strand_id
1 'polypeptide(L)'
;TLAAAGWDGDRYAVFKDPDGKLGLVWFTNWDSPEDAQEFAGAYSQYLSTKVDPAATTAVKESKPPTVPERFRLERAGRVYQILRHDSDVVVLEGFSETETEALAPAVFQAQKKPKE
;
A
#
# COMPACT_ATOMS: atom_id res chain seq x y z
N THR A 1 24.55 -12.04 -14.77
CA THR A 1 23.10 -12.33 -14.61
C THR A 1 22.54 -11.39 -13.55
N LEU A 2 22.12 -10.19 -13.94
CA LEU A 2 21.53 -9.17 -13.05
C LEU A 2 20.11 -8.90 -13.55
N ALA A 3 19.22 -9.88 -13.40
CA ALA A 3 17.82 -9.74 -13.80
C ALA A 3 16.93 -9.23 -12.64
N ALA A 4 17.51 -8.96 -11.47
CA ALA A 4 16.80 -8.53 -10.27
C ALA A 4 17.53 -7.40 -9.50
N ALA A 5 18.34 -6.59 -10.19
CA ALA A 5 18.86 -5.33 -9.63
C ALA A 5 17.86 -4.16 -9.79
N GLY A 6 16.55 -4.47 -9.86
CA GLY A 6 15.59 -3.71 -10.68
C GLY A 6 14.38 -3.12 -9.98
N TRP A 7 14.40 -2.90 -8.67
CA TRP A 7 13.44 -2.05 -7.97
C TRP A 7 14.22 -1.39 -6.84
N ASP A 8 14.20 -0.07 -6.71
CA ASP A 8 15.15 0.73 -5.92
C ASP A 8 14.99 0.62 -4.39
N GLY A 9 14.83 -0.61 -3.89
CA GLY A 9 14.47 -0.93 -2.51
C GLY A 9 13.04 -1.49 -2.36
N ASP A 10 12.22 -1.46 -3.42
CA ASP A 10 10.85 -1.97 -3.35
C ASP A 10 10.82 -3.47 -3.06
N ARG A 11 9.85 -3.88 -2.26
CA ARG A 11 9.63 -5.29 -1.89
C ARG A 11 8.16 -5.58 -1.86
N TYR A 12 7.78 -6.75 -2.35
CA TYR A 12 6.41 -7.22 -2.22
C TYR A 12 6.37 -8.67 -1.74
N ALA A 13 5.29 -9.01 -1.06
CA ALA A 13 4.96 -10.36 -0.64
C ALA A 13 3.47 -10.61 -0.86
N VAL A 14 3.16 -11.72 -1.52
CA VAL A 14 1.79 -12.18 -1.71
C VAL A 14 1.55 -13.36 -0.78
N PHE A 15 0.49 -13.26 0.00
CA PHE A 15 0.03 -14.28 0.93
C PHE A 15 -1.25 -14.89 0.39
N LYS A 16 -1.50 -16.14 0.74
CA LYS A 16 -2.74 -16.84 0.43
C LYS A 16 -3.29 -17.41 1.74
N ASP A 17 -4.52 -17.05 2.06
CA ASP A 17 -5.20 -17.59 3.24
C ASP A 17 -5.68 -19.05 2.97
N PRO A 18 -6.16 -19.78 4.00
CA PRO A 18 -6.68 -21.14 3.84
C PRO A 18 -7.89 -21.24 2.89
N ASP A 19 -8.68 -20.18 2.74
CA ASP A 19 -9.81 -20.09 1.80
C ASP A 19 -9.35 -19.82 0.36
N GLY A 20 -8.06 -19.58 0.17
CA GLY A 20 -7.43 -19.30 -1.10
C GLY A 20 -7.49 -17.84 -1.55
N LYS A 21 -7.89 -16.92 -0.68
CA LYS A 21 -7.90 -15.49 -0.94
C LYS A 21 -6.50 -14.92 -0.81
N LEU A 22 -6.17 -13.96 -1.68
CA LEU A 22 -4.83 -13.35 -1.73
C LEU A 22 -4.74 -12.10 -0.85
N GLY A 23 -3.64 -11.94 -0.14
CA GLY A 23 -3.21 -10.70 0.50
C GLY A 23 -1.91 -10.20 -0.11
N LEU A 24 -1.71 -8.90 -0.20
CA LEU A 24 -0.52 -8.27 -0.78
C LEU A 24 0.07 -7.27 0.22
N VAL A 25 1.35 -7.45 0.55
CA VAL A 25 2.18 -6.39 1.14
C VAL A 25 3.08 -5.87 0.03
N TRP A 26 3.08 -4.57 -0.22
CA TRP A 26 3.97 -3.94 -1.19
C TRP A 26 4.57 -2.66 -0.59
N PHE A 27 5.87 -2.71 -0.36
CA PHE A 27 6.71 -1.59 0.05
C PHE A 27 7.34 -0.96 -1.18
N THR A 28 7.20 0.35 -1.33
CA THR A 28 7.88 1.15 -2.36
C THR A 28 8.67 2.28 -1.71
N ASN A 29 9.81 2.59 -2.29
CA ASN A 29 10.66 3.73 -1.92
C ASN A 29 10.70 4.72 -3.09
N TRP A 30 10.57 6.01 -2.78
CA TRP A 30 10.53 7.08 -3.78
C TRP A 30 11.68 8.07 -3.60
N ASP A 31 12.06 8.72 -4.69
CA ASP A 31 13.15 9.71 -4.67
C ASP A 31 12.81 10.94 -3.81
N SER A 32 11.52 11.27 -3.70
CA SER A 32 11.04 12.40 -2.91
C SER A 32 9.75 12.09 -2.12
N PRO A 33 9.52 12.76 -0.98
CA PRO A 33 8.25 12.67 -0.26
C PRO A 33 7.04 13.11 -1.09
N GLU A 34 7.25 14.03 -2.05
CA GLU A 34 6.25 14.48 -3.00
C GLU A 34 5.82 13.33 -3.93
N ASP A 35 6.77 12.61 -4.52
CA ASP A 35 6.48 11.46 -5.40
C ASP A 35 5.76 10.34 -4.63
N ALA A 36 6.18 10.07 -3.39
CA ALA A 36 5.50 9.12 -2.50
C ALA A 36 4.05 9.55 -2.21
N GLN A 37 3.80 10.85 -2.03
CA GLN A 37 2.46 11.38 -1.83
C GLN A 37 1.60 11.23 -3.09
N GLU A 38 2.15 11.53 -4.27
CA GLU A 38 1.46 11.36 -5.55
C GLU A 38 1.07 9.90 -5.79
N PHE A 39 2.01 8.97 -5.56
CA PHE A 39 1.76 7.54 -5.65
C PHE A 39 0.68 7.08 -4.67
N ALA A 40 0.78 7.43 -3.38
CA ALA A 40 -0.22 7.07 -2.39
C ALA A 40 -1.62 7.59 -2.76
N GLY A 41 -1.68 8.76 -3.39
CA GLY A 41 -2.92 9.36 -3.88
C GLY A 41 -3.54 8.58 -5.02
N ALA A 42 -2.77 8.37 -6.09
CA ALA A 42 -3.21 7.60 -7.24
C ALA A 42 -3.63 6.17 -6.84
N TYR A 43 -2.87 5.53 -5.94
CA TYR A 43 -3.18 4.18 -5.48
C TYR A 43 -4.43 4.14 -4.59
N SER A 44 -4.67 5.15 -3.76
CA SER A 44 -5.91 5.25 -2.95
C SER A 44 -7.16 5.40 -3.81
N GLN A 45 -7.06 6.14 -4.93
CA GLN A 45 -8.13 6.27 -5.91
C GLN A 45 -8.39 4.95 -6.61
N TYR A 46 -7.33 4.26 -7.05
CA TYR A 46 -7.42 2.92 -7.62
C TYR A 46 -8.08 1.94 -6.65
N LEU A 47 -7.66 1.92 -5.38
CA LEU A 47 -8.26 1.08 -4.34
C LEU A 47 -9.74 1.38 -4.14
N SER A 48 -10.13 2.67 -4.12
CA SER A 48 -11.53 3.06 -3.97
C SER A 48 -12.39 2.49 -5.10
N THR A 49 -11.91 2.56 -6.35
CA THR A 49 -12.59 1.96 -7.51
C THR A 49 -12.56 0.42 -7.49
N LYS A 50 -11.45 -0.19 -7.07
CA LYS A 50 -11.31 -1.65 -6.98
C LYS A 50 -12.22 -2.25 -5.92
N VAL A 51 -12.35 -1.58 -4.78
CA VAL A 51 -13.12 -2.01 -3.61
C VAL A 51 -14.60 -1.74 -3.80
N ASP A 52 -14.95 -0.59 -4.36
CA ASP A 52 -16.32 -0.24 -4.75
C ASP A 52 -16.35 0.38 -6.16
N PRO A 53 -16.62 -0.42 -7.19
CA PRO A 53 -16.73 0.07 -8.57
C PRO A 53 -17.82 1.13 -8.75
N ALA A 54 -18.83 1.18 -7.86
CA ALA A 54 -19.89 2.19 -7.91
C ALA A 54 -19.45 3.56 -7.38
N ALA A 55 -18.33 3.64 -6.64
CA ALA A 55 -17.75 4.89 -6.15
C ALA A 55 -16.97 5.66 -7.24
N THR A 56 -16.72 5.04 -8.40
CA THR A 56 -15.91 5.55 -9.53
C THR A 56 -16.39 6.89 -10.10
N THR A 57 -17.65 7.27 -9.88
CA THR A 57 -18.25 8.49 -10.44
C THR A 57 -17.82 9.77 -9.71
N ALA A 58 -17.33 9.69 -8.47
CA ALA A 58 -17.02 10.87 -7.65
C ALA A 58 -15.54 11.33 -7.71
N VAL A 59 -14.63 10.50 -8.23
CA VAL A 59 -13.18 10.68 -8.07
C VAL A 59 -12.51 11.39 -9.26
N LYS A 60 -13.22 11.57 -10.39
CA LYS A 60 -12.63 12.01 -11.68
C LYS A 60 -12.19 13.49 -11.76
N GLU A 61 -12.51 14.34 -10.79
CA GLU A 61 -12.30 15.80 -10.94
C GLU A 61 -11.57 16.50 -9.78
N SER A 62 -11.02 15.77 -8.80
CA SER A 62 -10.30 16.40 -7.69
C SER A 62 -8.80 16.45 -7.95
N LYS A 63 -8.19 17.65 -7.85
CA LYS A 63 -6.76 17.83 -7.52
C LYS A 63 -6.37 16.76 -6.48
N PRO A 64 -5.21 16.06 -6.58
CA PRO A 64 -4.90 14.98 -5.65
C PRO A 64 -5.10 15.51 -4.24
N PRO A 65 -6.07 14.98 -3.48
CA PRO A 65 -6.27 15.42 -2.10
C PRO A 65 -4.94 15.20 -1.40
N THR A 66 -4.55 16.10 -0.49
CA THR A 66 -3.42 15.84 0.39
C THR A 66 -3.67 14.49 1.06
N VAL A 67 -2.98 13.46 0.60
CA VAL A 67 -3.26 12.10 1.02
C VAL A 67 -2.81 12.01 2.46
N PRO A 68 -3.69 11.62 3.40
CA PRO A 68 -3.26 11.43 4.76
C PRO A 68 -2.13 10.38 4.78
N GLU A 69 -1.24 10.47 5.77
CA GLU A 69 -0.18 9.46 6.00
C GLU A 69 -0.73 8.03 6.11
N ARG A 70 -2.04 7.90 6.35
CA ARG A 70 -2.77 6.65 6.35
C ARG A 70 -4.09 6.77 5.58
N PHE A 71 -4.27 5.89 4.60
CA PHE A 71 -5.55 5.64 3.95
C PHE A 71 -6.01 4.22 4.29
N ARG A 72 -7.30 4.02 4.60
CA ARG A 72 -7.86 2.70 4.92
C ARG A 72 -9.27 2.57 4.35
N LEU A 73 -9.53 1.44 3.71
CA LEU A 73 -10.85 0.97 3.30
C LEU A 73 -11.07 -0.44 3.83
N GLU A 74 -12.34 -0.80 4.00
CA GLU A 74 -12.73 -2.16 4.34
C GLU A 74 -13.90 -2.61 3.47
N ARG A 75 -13.82 -3.85 3.00
CA ARG A 75 -14.90 -4.48 2.23
C ARG A 75 -14.90 -5.98 2.45
N ALA A 76 -16.08 -6.51 2.77
CA ALA A 76 -16.30 -7.94 2.99
C ALA A 76 -15.30 -8.56 4.00
N GLY A 77 -15.01 -7.84 5.10
CA GLY A 77 -14.08 -8.28 6.14
C GLY A 77 -12.61 -8.24 5.74
N ARG A 78 -12.28 -7.55 4.63
CA ARG A 78 -10.91 -7.38 4.14
C ARG A 78 -10.54 -5.92 4.12
N VAL A 79 -9.33 -5.63 4.58
CA VAL A 79 -8.78 -4.30 4.72
C VAL A 79 -7.83 -4.01 3.56
N TYR A 80 -7.92 -2.78 3.07
CA TYR A 80 -7.03 -2.20 2.08
C TYR A 80 -6.47 -0.92 2.69
N GLN A 81 -5.19 -0.93 3.01
CA GLN A 81 -4.53 0.15 3.73
C GLN A 81 -3.29 0.62 2.97
N ILE A 82 -3.11 1.94 2.93
CA ILE A 82 -1.89 2.57 2.49
C ILE A 82 -1.32 3.32 3.69
N LEU A 83 -0.03 3.14 3.94
CA LEU A 83 0.74 3.87 4.93
C LEU A 83 1.88 4.59 4.20
N ARG A 84 2.06 5.87 4.48
CA ARG A 84 3.18 6.67 3.97
C ARG A 84 4.00 7.19 5.14
N HIS A 85 5.31 7.11 4.99
CA HIS A 85 6.27 7.69 5.92
C HIS A 85 7.41 8.31 5.12
N ASP A 86 7.50 9.64 5.10
CA ASP A 86 8.41 10.39 4.22
C ASP A 86 8.28 9.96 2.75
N SER A 87 9.34 9.35 2.21
CA SER A 87 9.41 8.81 0.84
C SER A 87 9.03 7.33 0.72
N ASP A 88 8.74 6.66 1.83
CA ASP A 88 8.34 5.25 1.83
C ASP A 88 6.81 5.12 1.79
N VAL A 89 6.31 4.20 0.96
CA VAL A 89 4.89 3.85 0.90
C VAL A 89 4.72 2.35 1.08
N VAL A 90 3.78 1.96 1.93
CA VAL A 90 3.38 0.56 2.11
C VAL A 90 1.91 0.39 1.78
N VAL A 91 1.63 -0.55 0.89
CA VAL A 91 0.30 -1.01 0.54
C VAL A 91 0.08 -2.37 1.21
N LEU A 92 -1.02 -2.48 1.95
CA LEU A 92 -1.55 -3.71 2.53
C LEU A 92 -2.93 -3.96 1.90
N GLU A 93 -3.07 -4.99 1.07
CA GLU A 93 -4.35 -5.35 0.46
C GLU A 93 -4.83 -6.72 0.90
N GLY A 94 -6.12 -6.85 1.16
CA GLY A 94 -6.79 -8.15 1.25
C GLY A 94 -6.58 -8.91 2.56
N PHE A 95 -5.97 -8.30 3.57
CA PHE A 95 -5.83 -8.90 4.89
C PHE A 95 -7.09 -8.71 5.72
N SER A 96 -7.31 -9.56 6.72
CA SER A 96 -8.30 -9.28 7.77
C SER A 96 -7.86 -8.09 8.62
N GLU A 97 -8.77 -7.56 9.43
CA GLU A 97 -8.44 -6.51 10.39
C GLU A 97 -7.29 -6.91 11.31
N THR A 98 -7.38 -8.09 11.94
CA THR A 98 -6.35 -8.60 12.86
C THR A 98 -4.98 -8.75 12.20
N GLU A 99 -4.93 -9.27 10.96
CA GLU A 99 -3.67 -9.40 10.22
C GLU A 99 -3.10 -8.03 9.85
N THR A 100 -3.95 -7.08 9.46
CA THR A 100 -3.53 -5.72 9.12
C THR A 100 -2.95 -5.00 10.34
N GLU A 101 -3.59 -5.12 11.50
CA GLU A 101 -3.10 -4.55 12.75
C GLU A 101 -1.76 -5.15 13.19
N ALA A 102 -1.53 -6.44 12.92
CA ALA A 102 -0.24 -7.08 13.18
C ALA A 102 0.85 -6.66 12.18
N LEU A 103 0.51 -6.47 10.90
CA LEU A 103 1.45 -6.12 9.83
C LEU A 103 1.83 -4.64 9.82
N ALA A 104 0.86 -3.73 10.00
CA ALA A 104 1.03 -2.28 9.92
C ALA A 104 2.18 -1.70 10.78
N PRO A 105 2.42 -2.12 12.03
CA PRO A 105 3.57 -1.62 12.80
C PRO A 105 4.90 -2.26 12.37
N ALA A 106 4.88 -3.46 11.77
CA ALA A 106 6.08 -4.22 11.42
C ALA A 106 6.68 -3.81 10.06
N VAL A 107 5.86 -3.32 9.12
CA VAL A 107 6.28 -3.07 7.73
C VAL A 107 7.41 -2.05 7.60
N PHE A 108 7.43 -0.98 8.40
CA PHE A 108 8.54 -0.01 8.40
C PHE A 108 9.72 -0.42 9.29
N GLN A 109 9.50 -1.29 10.28
CA GLN A 109 10.58 -1.79 11.15
C GLN A 109 11.44 -2.83 10.43
N ALA A 110 10.87 -3.59 9.49
CA ALA A 110 11.60 -4.58 8.69
C ALA A 110 12.70 -3.95 7.79
N GLN A 111 12.66 -2.63 7.56
CA GLN A 111 13.68 -1.88 6.81
C GLN A 111 14.91 -1.49 7.65
N LYS A 112 14.81 -1.46 8.98
CA LYS A 112 15.94 -1.14 9.86
C LYS A 112 16.90 -2.33 10.00
N LYS A 113 17.57 -2.70 8.90
CA LYS A 113 18.92 -3.27 9.00
C LYS A 113 19.89 -2.21 8.47
N PRO A 114 20.74 -1.61 9.32
CA PRO A 114 21.78 -0.73 8.84
C PRO A 114 22.72 -1.52 7.93
N LYS A 115 23.17 -0.87 6.86
CA LYS A 115 24.25 -1.34 6.01
C LYS A 115 25.53 -1.31 6.85
N GLU A 116 26.12 -2.48 7.12
CA GLU A 116 27.44 -2.62 7.73
C GLU A 116 28.55 -2.16 6.76
#